data_AF-A0A934YZG4-F1
#
_entry.id   AF-A0A934YZG4-F1
#
_cell.length_a   1.000
_cell.length_b   1.000
_cell.length_c   1.000
_cell.angle_alpha   90.00
_cell.angle_beta   90.00
_cell.angle_gamma   90.00
#
_symmetry.space_group_name_H-M   'P 1'
#
loop_
_entity.id
_entity.type
_entity.pdbx_description
1 polymer ?
#
loop_
_entity_poly.entity_id
_entity_poly.type
_entity_poly.pdbx_seq_one_letter_code
_entity_poly.pdbx_strand_id
1 'polypeptide(L)'
;MSPDTDPWLGALFHGWVELVTLFAMLVVALVLIGFSWNRGFRPADRGPMVPWALLLGGYGVLLLLHHFRDHLVAAIIIAVSVIIAGFLSRSTQPKGLWLPAIIIACLLGLGLNLSAMVMTLATALVLLLSTRQGR
;
A
#
# COMPACT_ATOMS: atom_id res chain seq x y z
N MET A 1 -9.50 -31.75 -32.25
CA MET A 1 -8.64 -30.55 -32.30
C MET A 1 -8.84 -29.85 -30.97
N SER A 2 -8.06 -30.25 -29.97
CA SER A 2 -8.17 -29.75 -28.60
C SER A 2 -7.32 -28.49 -28.51
N PRO A 3 -7.83 -27.35 -28.00
CA PRO A 3 -6.98 -26.21 -27.72
C PRO A 3 -6.18 -26.55 -26.47
N ASP A 4 -4.98 -27.12 -26.67
CA ASP A 4 -3.96 -27.20 -25.64
C ASP A 4 -3.66 -25.76 -25.22
N THR A 5 -4.28 -25.35 -24.12
CA THR A 5 -4.06 -24.03 -23.53
C THR A 5 -2.75 -24.19 -22.77
N ASP A 6 -1.66 -23.69 -23.34
CA ASP A 6 -0.32 -23.85 -22.79
C ASP A 6 -0.31 -23.46 -21.30
N PRO A 7 0.03 -24.39 -20.38
CA PRO A 7 0.07 -24.12 -18.94
C PRO A 7 0.97 -22.92 -18.59
N TRP A 8 1.96 -22.68 -19.44
CA TRP A 8 2.86 -21.52 -19.41
C TRP A 8 2.16 -20.20 -19.69
N LEU A 9 1.28 -20.15 -20.70
CA LEU A 9 0.43 -18.98 -20.94
C LEU A 9 -0.48 -18.76 -19.73
N GLY A 10 -1.12 -19.81 -19.22
CA GLY A 10 -1.95 -19.73 -18.01
C GLY A 10 -1.20 -19.14 -16.82
N ALA A 11 0.02 -19.62 -16.53
CA ALA A 11 0.83 -19.14 -15.42
C ALA A 11 1.29 -17.68 -15.58
N LEU A 12 1.70 -17.28 -16.79
CA LEU A 12 2.12 -15.90 -17.09
C LEU A 12 0.96 -14.90 -17.00
N PHE A 13 -0.19 -15.25 -17.59
CA PHE A 13 -1.37 -14.39 -17.53
C PHE A 13 -1.92 -14.30 -16.10
N HIS A 14 -1.87 -15.39 -15.32
CA HIS A 14 -2.38 -15.38 -13.96
C HIS A 14 -1.49 -14.56 -13.01
N GLY A 15 -0.17 -14.72 -13.07
CA GLY A 15 0.76 -13.99 -12.21
C GLY A 15 0.76 -12.47 -12.46
N TRP A 16 0.73 -12.05 -13.73
CA TRP A 16 0.63 -10.62 -14.05
C TRP A 16 -0.70 -10.01 -13.58
N VAL A 17 -1.82 -10.72 -13.76
CA VAL A 17 -3.13 -10.26 -13.30
C VAL A 17 -3.16 -10.12 -11.77
N GLU A 18 -2.55 -11.06 -11.04
CA GLU A 18 -2.41 -10.95 -9.58
C GLU A 18 -1.63 -9.69 -9.18
N LEU A 19 -0.49 -9.41 -9.83
CA LEU A 19 0.31 -8.22 -9.57
C LEU A 19 -0.42 -6.92 -9.89
N VAL A 20 -1.12 -6.85 -11.02
CA VAL A 20 -1.93 -5.68 -11.41
C VAL A 20 -3.07 -5.47 -10.42
N THR A 21 -3.69 -6.55 -9.95
CA THR A 21 -4.77 -6.49 -8.96
C THR A 21 -4.26 -5.96 -7.62
N LEU A 22 -3.12 -6.48 -7.13
CA LEU A 22 -2.49 -6.02 -5.90
C LEU A 22 -2.06 -4.54 -6.00
N PHE A 23 -1.52 -4.14 -7.15
CA PHE A 23 -1.19 -2.74 -7.42
C PHE A 23 -2.44 -1.85 -7.39
N ALA A 24 -3.51 -2.24 -8.09
CA ALA A 24 -4.77 -1.49 -8.09
C ALA A 24 -5.35 -1.37 -6.67
N MET A 25 -5.32 -2.44 -5.87
CA MET A 25 -5.73 -2.41 -4.47
C MET A 25 -4.89 -1.44 -3.63
N LEU A 26 -3.56 -1.45 -3.81
CA LEU A 26 -2.67 -0.51 -3.14
C LEU A 26 -3.01 0.94 -3.53
N VAL A 27 -3.19 1.22 -4.82
CA VAL A 27 -3.59 2.55 -5.31
C VAL A 27 -4.90 3.00 -4.67
N VAL A 28 -5.92 2.14 -4.67
CA VAL A 28 -7.21 2.46 -4.05
C VAL A 28 -7.05 2.75 -2.55
N ALA A 29 -6.30 1.91 -1.83
CA ALA A 29 -6.06 2.11 -0.40
C ALA A 29 -5.35 3.44 -0.11
N LEU A 30 -4.31 3.77 -0.87
CA LEU A 30 -3.57 5.02 -0.73
C LEU A 30 -4.41 6.24 -1.10
N VAL A 31 -5.25 6.14 -2.14
CA VAL A 31 -6.19 7.22 -2.52
C VAL A 31 -7.20 7.46 -1.42
N LEU A 32 -7.78 6.41 -0.82
CA LEU A 32 -8.74 6.54 0.27
C LEU A 32 -8.11 7.20 1.50
N ILE A 33 -6.93 6.73 1.91
CA ILE A 33 -6.23 7.27 3.08
C ILE A 33 -5.73 8.69 2.81
N GLY A 34 -5.17 8.95 1.63
CA GLY A 34 -4.74 10.27 1.19
C GLY A 34 -5.90 11.27 1.11
N PHE A 35 -7.08 10.82 0.65
CA PHE A 35 -8.31 11.60 0.67
C PHE A 35 -8.74 11.93 2.11
N SER A 36 -8.78 10.94 3.00
CA SER A 36 -9.14 11.14 4.41
C SER A 36 -8.15 12.04 5.16
N TRP A 37 -6.87 11.98 4.79
CA TRP A 37 -5.83 12.86 5.31
C TRP A 37 -6.03 14.32 4.87
N ASN A 38 -6.43 14.52 3.61
CA ASN A 38 -6.50 15.82 2.98
C ASN A 38 -7.88 16.48 3.19
N ARG A 39 -8.10 17.02 4.40
CA ARG A 39 -9.39 17.60 4.83
C ARG A 39 -9.72 18.99 4.25
N GLY A 40 -9.13 19.36 3.12
CA GLY A 40 -9.48 20.60 2.42
C GLY A 40 -10.92 20.53 1.92
N PHE A 41 -11.78 21.45 2.39
CA PHE A 41 -13.17 21.55 1.94
C PHE A 41 -13.28 21.94 0.46
N ARG A 42 -12.30 22.67 -0.09
CA ARG A 42 -12.23 23.03 -1.51
C ARG A 42 -11.19 22.17 -2.24
N PRO A 43 -11.47 21.68 -3.47
CA PRO A 43 -10.49 20.94 -4.26
C PRO A 43 -9.17 21.68 -4.49
N ALA A 44 -9.19 23.02 -4.54
CA ALA A 44 -7.98 23.84 -4.70
C ALA A 44 -7.11 23.94 -3.44
N ASP A 45 -7.69 23.74 -2.24
CA ASP A 45 -6.97 23.74 -0.97
C ASP A 45 -6.42 22.35 -0.61
N ARG A 46 -6.72 21.35 -1.44
CA ARG A 46 -6.24 19.98 -1.28
C ARG A 46 -4.81 19.90 -1.78
N GLY A 47 -3.89 19.54 -0.88
CA GLY A 47 -2.52 19.17 -1.27
C GLY A 47 -2.50 17.93 -2.19
N PRO A 48 -1.33 17.50 -2.68
CA PRO A 48 -1.21 16.29 -3.50
C PRO A 48 -1.81 15.08 -2.76
N MET A 49 -2.73 14.35 -3.41
CA MET A 49 -3.50 13.26 -2.76
C MET A 49 -2.60 12.11 -2.28
N VAL A 50 -1.61 11.70 -3.08
CA VAL A 50 -0.63 10.67 -2.73
C VAL A 50 0.72 11.04 -3.36
N PRO A 51 1.81 11.16 -2.58
CA PRO A 51 3.12 11.41 -3.17
C PRO A 51 3.62 10.17 -3.93
N TRP A 52 4.18 10.38 -5.12
CA TRP A 52 4.69 9.31 -5.98
C TRP A 52 5.71 8.41 -5.27
N ALA A 53 6.54 8.99 -4.40
CA ALA A 53 7.53 8.26 -3.62
C ALA A 53 6.91 7.22 -2.68
N LEU A 54 5.73 7.51 -2.13
CA LEU A 54 5.02 6.60 -1.23
C LEU A 54 4.32 5.47 -2.01
N LEU A 55 3.82 5.76 -3.21
CA LEU A 55 3.28 4.75 -4.12
C LEU A 55 4.38 3.79 -4.61
N LEU A 56 5.52 4.31 -5.05
CA LEU A 56 6.64 3.47 -5.49
C LEU A 56 7.28 2.71 -4.33
N GLY A 57 7.46 3.35 -3.18
CA GLY A 57 7.99 2.71 -1.98
C GLY A 57 7.09 1.58 -1.48
N GLY A 58 5.78 1.84 -1.36
CA GLY A 58 4.80 0.83 -0.99
C GLY A 58 4.73 -0.31 -2.00
N TYR A 59 4.70 0.00 -3.30
CA TYR A 59 4.64 -1.03 -4.33
C TYR A 59 5.91 -1.89 -4.36
N GLY A 60 7.09 -1.29 -4.18
CA GLY A 60 8.36 -2.05 -4.09
C GLY A 60 8.36 -3.04 -2.92
N VAL A 61 7.88 -2.62 -1.75
CA VAL A 61 7.76 -3.51 -0.58
C VAL A 61 6.74 -4.62 -0.83
N LEU A 62 5.61 -4.29 -1.45
CA LEU A 62 4.59 -5.27 -1.85
C LEU A 62 5.18 -6.33 -2.77
N LEU A 63 5.91 -5.94 -3.81
CA LEU A 63 6.55 -6.87 -4.75
C LEU A 63 7.60 -7.75 -4.05
N LEU A 64 8.41 -7.15 -3.18
CA LEU A 64 9.46 -7.87 -2.46
C LEU A 64 8.86 -8.97 -1.56
N LEU A 65 7.80 -8.64 -0.82
CA LEU A 65 7.08 -9.60 0.03
C LEU A 65 6.29 -10.64 -0.77
N HIS A 66 5.70 -10.23 -1.89
CA HIS A 66 4.98 -11.14 -2.77
C HIS A 66 5.91 -12.20 -3.37
N HIS A 67 7.15 -11.81 -3.69
CA HIS A 67 8.18 -12.71 -4.19
C HIS A 67 8.74 -13.62 -3.09
N PHE A 68 9.11 -13.05 -1.94
CA PHE A 68 9.68 -13.79 -0.81
C PHE A 68 8.61 -14.14 0.22
N ARG A 69 7.80 -15.17 -0.08
CA ARG A 69 6.73 -15.67 0.82
C ARG A 69 7.24 -16.44 2.04
N ASP A 70 8.55 -16.65 2.18
CA ASP A 70 9.15 -17.34 3.33
C ASP A 70 9.03 -16.51 4.62
N HIS A 71 8.59 -17.16 5.70
CA HIS A 71 8.24 -16.49 6.96
C HIS A 71 9.37 -15.66 7.58
N LEU A 72 10.62 -16.12 7.51
CA LEU A 72 11.77 -15.40 8.08
C LEU A 72 12.20 -14.21 7.20
N VAL A 73 12.24 -14.40 5.88
CA VAL A 73 12.63 -13.35 4.93
C VAL A 73 11.59 -12.24 4.92
N ALA A 74 10.31 -12.61 4.91
CA ALA A 74 9.20 -11.67 5.02
C ALA A 74 9.28 -10.83 6.30
N ALA A 75 9.56 -11.45 7.46
CA ALA A 75 9.68 -10.74 8.72
C ALA A 75 10.81 -9.69 8.70
N ILE A 76 11.96 -10.03 8.12
CA ILE A 76 13.10 -9.12 7.96
C ILE A 76 12.71 -7.96 7.03
N ILE A 77 12.08 -8.25 5.89
CA ILE A 77 11.62 -7.23 4.94
C ILE A 77 10.66 -6.26 5.61
N ILE A 78 9.70 -6.75 6.39
CA ILE A 78 8.73 -5.92 7.11
C ILE A 78 9.45 -5.03 8.13
N ALA A 79 10.34 -5.61 8.95
CA ALA A 79 11.08 -4.87 9.97
C ALA A 79 11.90 -3.73 9.34
N VAL A 80 12.65 -4.02 8.28
CA VAL A 80 13.45 -3.04 7.53
C VAL A 80 12.54 -1.97 6.90
N SER A 81 11.45 -2.37 6.26
CA SER A 81 10.52 -1.45 5.60
C SER A 81 9.86 -0.49 6.59
N VAL A 82 9.48 -0.97 7.78
CA VAL A 82 8.90 -0.14 8.86
C VAL A 82 9.93 0.85 9.40
N ILE A 83 11.18 0.43 9.60
CA ILE A 83 12.27 1.33 10.02
C ILE A 83 12.50 2.43 8.97
N ILE A 84 12.61 2.05 7.69
CA ILE A 84 12.77 2.98 6.57
C ILE A 84 11.58 3.94 6.49
N ALA A 85 10.35 3.43 6.62
CA ALA A 85 9.14 4.24 6.62
C ALA A 85 9.12 5.26 7.77
N GLY A 86 9.50 4.83 8.98
CA GLY A 86 9.62 5.71 10.14
C GLY A 86 10.67 6.80 9.95
N PHE A 87 11.79 6.48 9.31
CA PHE A 87 12.83 7.44 8.97
C PHE A 87 12.38 8.43 7.88
N LEU A 88 11.82 7.94 6.77
CA LEU A 88 11.32 8.77 5.66
C LEU A 88 10.16 9.66 6.09
N SER A 89 9.33 9.21 7.04
CA SER A 89 8.24 10.03 7.60
C SER A 89 8.74 11.28 8.32
N ARG A 90 10.03 11.36 8.69
CA ARG A 90 10.62 12.58 9.29
C ARG A 90 11.00 13.61 8.23
N SER A 91 11.49 13.14 7.08
CA SER A 91 12.07 13.98 6.02
C SER A 91 11.05 14.42 4.97
N THR A 92 10.07 13.56 4.66
CA THR A 92 9.11 13.81 3.58
C THR A 92 7.73 14.20 4.13
N GLN A 93 7.10 15.22 3.53
CA GLN A 93 5.69 15.47 3.75
C GLN A 93 4.86 14.59 2.81
N PRO A 94 3.71 14.06 3.27
CA PRO A 94 3.07 14.26 4.58
C PRO A 94 3.61 13.33 5.67
N LYS A 95 4.01 13.94 6.79
CA LYS A 95 4.55 13.28 7.99
C LYS A 95 3.41 12.49 8.66
N GLY A 96 3.41 11.17 8.57
CA GLY A 96 2.41 10.30 9.21
C GLY A 96 1.68 9.33 8.27
N LEU A 97 1.69 9.55 6.95
CA LEU A 97 1.05 8.63 6.00
C LEU A 97 1.92 7.43 5.62
N TRP A 98 3.24 7.56 5.78
CA TRP A 98 4.20 6.52 5.40
C TRP A 98 4.02 5.21 6.16
N LEU A 99 3.82 5.30 7.48
CA LEU A 99 3.70 4.11 8.31
C LEU A 99 2.47 3.26 7.97
N PRO A 100 1.23 3.80 7.94
CA PRO A 100 0.06 3.00 7.56
C PRO A 100 0.14 2.51 6.11
N ALA A 101 0.69 3.32 5.19
CA ALA A 101 0.88 2.92 3.79
C ALA A 101 1.80 1.70 3.64
N ILE A 102 2.92 1.69 4.35
CA ILE A 102 3.89 0.59 4.31
C ILE A 102 3.32 -0.66 4.96
N ILE A 103 2.56 -0.53 6.06
CA ILE A 103 1.88 -1.67 6.68
C ILE A 103 0.85 -2.28 5.71
N ILE A 104 0.05 -1.46 5.03
CA ILE A 104 -0.92 -1.94 4.04
C ILE A 104 -0.22 -2.63 2.87
N ALA A 105 0.87 -2.04 2.36
CA ALA A 105 1.68 -2.66 1.34
C ALA A 105 2.25 -4.02 1.78
N CYS A 106 2.72 -4.13 3.03
CA CYS A 106 3.19 -5.41 3.57
C CYS A 106 2.07 -6.45 3.62
N LEU A 107 0.89 -6.07 4.11
CA LEU A 107 -0.26 -6.97 4.20
C LEU A 107 -0.71 -7.47 2.81
N LEU A 108 -0.76 -6.58 1.82
CA LEU A 108 -1.05 -6.95 0.44
C LEU A 108 0.04 -7.84 -0.17
N GLY A 109 1.32 -7.53 0.07
CA GLY A 109 2.44 -8.34 -0.42
C GLY A 109 2.43 -9.76 0.15
N LEU A 110 2.01 -9.93 1.40
CA LEU A 110 1.82 -11.23 2.03
C LEU A 110 0.54 -11.97 1.60
N GLY A 111 -0.32 -11.36 0.79
CA GLY A 111 -1.63 -11.91 0.43
C GLY A 111 -2.69 -11.82 1.53
N LEU A 112 -2.44 -11.07 2.61
CA LEU A 112 -3.36 -10.82 3.72
C LEU A 112 -4.37 -9.71 3.36
N ASN A 113 -5.12 -9.93 2.28
CA ASN A 113 -6.01 -8.93 1.68
C ASN A 113 -7.09 -8.42 2.65
N LEU A 114 -7.68 -9.32 3.44
CA LEU A 114 -8.71 -8.94 4.41
C LEU A 114 -8.15 -8.04 5.52
N SER A 115 -6.95 -8.37 6.03
CA SER A 115 -6.25 -7.53 7.01
C SER A 115 -5.88 -6.18 6.42
N ALA A 116 -5.43 -6.13 5.16
CA ALA A 116 -5.13 -4.89 4.45
C ALA A 116 -6.38 -3.99 4.31
N MET A 117 -7.54 -4.57 3.97
CA MET A 117 -8.81 -3.86 3.89
C MET A 117 -9.23 -3.30 5.24
N VAL A 118 -9.21 -4.12 6.30
CA VAL A 118 -9.55 -3.68 7.66
C VAL A 118 -8.61 -2.57 8.12
N MET A 119 -7.31 -2.69 7.87
CA MET A 119 -6.33 -1.66 8.21
C MET A 119 -6.58 -0.35 7.44
N THR A 120 -6.95 -0.45 6.16
CA THR A 120 -7.27 0.72 5.33
C THR A 120 -8.51 1.43 5.86
N LEU A 121 -9.57 0.70 6.17
CA LEU A 121 -10.80 1.24 6.73
C LEU A 121 -10.56 1.86 8.11
N ALA A 122 -9.86 1.15 9.00
CA ALA A 122 -9.52 1.67 10.33
C ALA A 122 -8.69 2.95 10.23
N THR A 123 -7.67 2.98 9.36
CA THR A 123 -6.85 4.18 9.12
C THR A 123 -7.72 5.32 8.58
N ALA A 124 -8.56 5.05 7.59
CA ALA A 124 -9.46 6.05 7.02
C ALA A 124 -10.43 6.62 8.07
N LEU A 125 -11.05 5.78 8.89
CA LEU A 125 -11.94 6.20 9.98
C LEU A 125 -11.19 7.03 11.02
N VAL A 126 -10.02 6.57 11.47
CA VAL A 126 -9.17 7.34 12.40
C VAL A 126 -8.82 8.69 11.80
N LEU A 127 -8.46 8.76 10.51
CA LEU A 127 -8.15 10.01 9.84
C LEU A 127 -9.36 10.91 9.58
N LEU A 128 -10.58 10.38 9.51
CA LEU A 128 -11.79 11.19 9.38
C LEU A 128 -12.26 11.70 10.76
N LEU A 129 -12.17 10.87 11.79
CA LEU A 129 -12.67 11.15 13.14
C LEU A 129 -11.67 11.88 14.05
N SER A 130 -10.36 11.71 13.81
CA SER A 130 -9.32 12.44 14.54
C SER A 130 -9.58 13.94 14.41
N THR A 131 -9.40 14.75 15.44
CA THR A 131 -9.41 16.20 15.27
C THR A 131 -8.05 16.64 14.76
N ARG A 132 -8.00 17.57 13.80
CA ARG A 132 -6.74 18.15 13.33
C ARG A 132 -6.17 18.95 14.51
N GLN A 133 -5.30 18.34 15.32
CA GLN A 133 -4.52 19.07 16.33
C GLN A 133 -3.67 20.07 15.56
N GLY A 134 -4.12 21.32 15.59
CA GLY A 134 -3.48 22.43 14.89
C GLY A 134 -2.17 22.78 15.58
N ARG A 135 -1.08 22.47 14.88
CA ARG A 135 0.30 22.98 15.03
C ARG A 135 1.06 22.58 16.29
#